data_AF-A0AAV2TJ85-F1
#
_entry.id   AF-A0AAV2TJ85-F1
#
_cell.length_a   1.000
_cell.length_b   1.000
_cell.length_c   1.000
_cell.angle_alpha   90.00
_cell.angle_beta   90.00
_cell.angle_gamma   90.00
#
_symmetry.space_group_name_H-M   'P 1'
#
loop_
_entity.id
_entity.type
_entity.pdbx_description
1 polymer ?
#
loop_
_entity_poly.entity_id
_entity_poly.type
_entity_poly.pdbx_seq_one_letter_code
_entity_poly.pdbx_strand_id
1 'polypeptide(L)'
;MAAGLFCCSMCGFKISFDCKSKCPAYFNKDVEILEEIYSIRDPFADDNLGGLILGSDCCVCGHMVCASPSCSIFFEKRYCRDCAQKHMEEFPVDVREELRRRAQ
;
A
#
# COMPACT_ATOMS: atom_id res chain seq x y z
N MET A 1 -2.15 18.02 -8.77
CA MET A 1 -2.77 16.72 -8.46
C MET A 1 -2.22 15.72 -9.47
N ALA A 2 -1.41 14.76 -9.02
CA ALA A 2 -0.83 13.78 -9.94
C ALA A 2 -1.85 12.65 -10.09
N ALA A 3 -2.63 12.70 -11.18
CA ALA A 3 -3.43 11.57 -11.63
C ALA A 3 -2.56 10.68 -12.53
N GLY A 4 -2.65 9.37 -12.39
CA GLY A 4 -1.80 8.44 -13.12
C GLY A 4 -2.31 7.01 -13.11
N LEU A 5 -1.54 6.10 -13.70
CA LEU A 5 -1.82 4.67 -13.68
C LEU A 5 -1.03 4.01 -12.55
N PHE A 6 -1.72 3.36 -11.63
CA PHE A 6 -1.14 2.47 -10.65
C PHE A 6 -1.00 1.09 -11.26
N CYS A 7 0.17 0.46 -11.12
CA CYS A 7 0.41 -0.90 -11.59
C CYS A 7 1.21 -1.68 -10.55
N CYS A 8 0.58 -2.63 -9.87
CA CYS A 8 1.27 -3.47 -8.90
C CYS A 8 2.30 -4.38 -9.59
N SER A 9 3.55 -4.31 -9.16
CA SER A 9 4.64 -5.11 -9.74
C SER A 9 4.60 -6.60 -9.35
N MET A 10 3.79 -6.97 -8.36
CA MET A 10 3.68 -8.36 -7.87
C MET A 10 2.56 -9.15 -8.56
N CYS A 11 1.38 -8.54 -8.73
CA CYS A 11 0.21 -9.21 -9.32
C CYS A 11 -0.25 -8.62 -10.65
N GLY A 12 0.33 -7.50 -11.11
CA GLY A 12 -0.07 -6.85 -12.35
C GLY A 12 -1.40 -6.09 -12.28
N PHE A 13 -2.01 -5.94 -11.10
CA PHE A 13 -3.23 -5.16 -10.90
C PHE A 13 -3.01 -3.71 -11.35
N LYS A 14 -3.92 -3.21 -12.20
CA LYS A 14 -3.85 -1.88 -12.81
C LYS A 14 -5.14 -1.11 -12.60
N ILE A 15 -5.01 0.13 -12.17
CA ILE A 15 -6.13 1.07 -12.02
C ILE A 15 -5.60 2.50 -12.05
N SER A 16 -6.39 3.46 -12.50
CA SER A 16 -6.07 4.88 -12.36
C SER A 16 -6.13 5.32 -10.89
N PHE A 17 -5.22 6.19 -10.47
CA PHE A 17 -5.23 6.82 -9.14
C PHE A 17 -5.39 8.33 -9.25
N ASP A 18 -6.00 8.95 -8.24
CA ASP A 18 -6.29 10.38 -8.21
C ASP A 18 -5.17 11.18 -7.53
N CYS A 19 -4.58 10.58 -6.50
CA CYS A 19 -3.56 11.22 -5.68
C CYS A 19 -2.50 10.22 -5.21
N LYS A 20 -1.26 10.70 -5.10
CA LYS A 20 -0.18 10.08 -4.34
C LYS A 20 0.26 11.04 -3.24
N SER A 21 -0.05 10.73 -1.98
CA SER A 21 0.27 11.59 -0.84
C SER A 21 0.11 10.87 0.50
N LYS A 22 0.71 11.43 1.56
CA LYS A 22 0.42 11.10 2.97
C LYS A 22 -0.85 11.77 3.51
N CYS A 23 -1.33 12.82 2.84
CA CYS A 23 -2.53 13.54 3.25
C CYS A 23 -3.50 13.63 2.08
N PRO A 24 -4.17 12.53 1.69
CA PRO A 24 -5.08 12.55 0.57
C PRO A 24 -6.36 13.32 0.94
N ALA A 25 -6.80 14.22 0.07
CA ALA A 25 -7.87 15.18 0.35
C ALA A 25 -9.25 14.56 0.63
N TYR A 26 -9.46 13.29 0.25
CA TYR A 26 -10.72 12.56 0.43
C TYR A 26 -10.77 11.71 1.71
N PHE A 27 -9.70 11.74 2.53
CA PHE A 27 -9.68 11.04 3.81
C PHE A 27 -10.08 12.00 4.93
N ASN A 28 -10.67 11.46 5.99
CA ASN A 28 -10.97 12.21 7.19
C ASN A 28 -9.66 12.79 7.78
N LYS A 29 -9.68 14.08 8.14
CA LYS A 29 -8.53 14.81 8.71
C LYS A 29 -8.06 14.26 10.05
N ASP A 30 -8.91 13.49 10.73
CA ASP A 30 -8.57 12.82 11.99
C ASP A 30 -7.77 11.52 11.77
N VAL A 31 -7.56 11.11 10.52
CA VAL A 31 -6.77 9.91 10.17
C VAL A 31 -5.40 10.33 9.63
N GLU A 32 -4.34 9.86 10.29
CA GLU A 32 -2.96 10.05 9.84
C GLU A 32 -2.50 8.84 9.02
N ILE A 33 -2.07 9.08 7.77
CA ILE A 33 -1.45 8.04 6.94
C ILE A 33 0.06 8.11 7.09
N LEU A 34 0.66 7.01 7.54
CA LEU A 34 2.08 6.93 7.88
C LEU A 34 3.00 6.83 6.64
N GLU A 35 2.45 6.51 5.47
CA GLU A 35 3.17 6.32 4.21
C GLU A 35 2.57 7.09 3.03
N GLU A 36 3.36 7.36 1.99
CA GLU A 36 2.80 7.91 0.76
C GLU A 36 2.00 6.85 0.01
N ILE A 37 0.69 7.03 -0.06
CA ILE A 37 -0.21 6.05 -0.69
C ILE A 37 -0.69 6.52 -2.05
N TYR A 38 -0.98 5.56 -2.91
CA TYR A 38 -1.82 5.76 -4.08
C TYR A 38 -3.28 5.57 -3.67
N SER A 39 -4.11 6.59 -3.91
CA SER A 39 -5.52 6.57 -3.52
C SER A 39 -6.44 7.00 -4.65
N ILE A 40 -7.65 6.47 -4.63
CA ILE A 40 -8.79 6.97 -5.40
C ILE A 40 -9.88 7.46 -4.45
N ARG A 41 -10.75 8.34 -4.95
CA ARG A 41 -12.02 8.60 -4.29
C ARG A 41 -12.85 7.32 -4.27
N ASP A 42 -13.47 7.02 -3.14
CA ASP A 42 -14.46 5.95 -3.04
C ASP A 42 -15.72 6.35 -3.83
N PRO A 43 -16.09 5.61 -4.88
CA PRO A 43 -17.27 5.91 -5.68
C PRO A 43 -18.59 5.69 -4.93
N PHE A 44 -18.56 5.05 -3.75
CA PHE A 44 -19.73 4.74 -2.94
C PHE A 44 -19.85 5.61 -1.67
N ALA A 45 -18.93 6.54 -1.46
CA ALA A 45 -18.99 7.44 -0.30
C ALA A 45 -19.98 8.61 -0.55
N ASP A 46 -21.04 8.66 0.25
CA ASP A 46 -22.11 9.67 0.15
C ASP A 46 -21.64 11.10 0.51
N ASP A 47 -20.59 11.22 1.32
CA ASP A 47 -20.11 12.48 1.92
C ASP A 47 -18.80 13.02 1.31
N ASN A 48 -18.29 12.40 0.24
CA ASN A 48 -16.95 12.64 -0.33
C ASN A 48 -15.78 12.43 0.65
N LEU A 49 -16.03 11.82 1.83
CA LEU A 49 -15.03 11.46 2.84
C LEU A 49 -14.85 9.93 2.86
N GLY A 50 -14.54 9.38 1.69
CA GLY A 50 -14.13 8.00 1.52
C GLY A 50 -13.05 7.96 0.47
N GLY A 51 -11.85 7.56 0.87
CA GLY A 51 -10.75 7.29 -0.06
C GLY A 51 -10.37 5.82 0.03
N LEU A 52 -10.12 5.19 -1.12
CA LEU A 52 -9.64 3.82 -1.17
C LEU A 52 -8.12 3.84 -1.34
N ILE A 53 -7.42 3.13 -0.46
CA ILE A 53 -5.97 2.94 -0.55
C ILE A 53 -5.70 1.79 -1.51
N LEU A 54 -5.09 2.09 -2.65
CA LEU A 54 -4.72 1.08 -3.63
C LEU A 54 -3.43 0.36 -3.23
N GLY A 55 -2.46 1.13 -2.75
CA GLY A 55 -1.07 0.71 -2.73
C GLY A 55 -0.12 1.78 -2.22
N SER A 56 1.16 1.45 -2.21
CA SER A 56 2.29 2.37 -1.96
C SER A 56 3.53 1.80 -2.65
N ASP A 57 4.64 2.54 -2.63
CA ASP A 57 5.91 2.06 -3.15
C ASP A 57 6.62 1.18 -2.12
N CYS A 58 7.27 0.12 -2.58
CA CYS A 58 8.15 -0.64 -1.72
C CYS A 58 9.32 0.22 -1.25
N CYS A 59 9.57 0.31 0.05
CA CYS A 59 10.65 1.10 0.63
C CYS A 59 12.07 0.62 0.28
N VAL A 60 12.21 -0.60 -0.24
CA VAL A 60 13.50 -1.19 -0.63
C VAL A 60 13.75 -1.02 -2.14
N CYS A 61 12.80 -1.43 -2.98
CA CYS A 61 12.99 -1.41 -4.45
C CYS A 61 12.28 -0.26 -5.18
N GLY A 62 11.43 0.52 -4.51
CA GLY A 62 10.70 1.64 -5.10
C GLY A 62 9.53 1.24 -6.02
N HIS A 63 9.30 -0.05 -6.26
CA HIS A 63 8.22 -0.50 -7.12
C HIS A 63 6.84 -0.33 -6.48
N MET A 64 5.85 0.05 -7.29
CA MET A 64 4.45 0.13 -6.87
C MET A 64 3.92 -1.25 -6.46
N VAL A 65 3.31 -1.35 -5.28
CA VAL A 65 2.69 -2.57 -4.77
C VAL A 65 1.34 -2.31 -4.11
N CYS A 66 0.35 -3.15 -4.45
CA CYS A 66 -1.00 -3.00 -3.92
C CYS A 66 -1.06 -3.37 -2.44
N ALA A 67 -2.09 -2.91 -1.74
CA ALA A 67 -2.32 -3.18 -0.33
C ALA A 67 -2.72 -4.64 -0.03
N SER A 68 -2.82 -5.50 -1.04
CA SER A 68 -3.14 -6.92 -0.83
C SER A 68 -2.05 -7.62 -0.02
N PRO A 69 -2.40 -8.41 1.00
CA PRO A 69 -1.45 -9.18 1.82
C PRO A 69 -0.56 -10.15 1.02
N SER A 70 -0.98 -10.54 -0.18
CA SER A 70 -0.20 -11.42 -1.07
C SER A 70 0.90 -10.68 -1.83
N CYS A 71 0.83 -9.34 -1.91
CA CYS A 71 1.73 -8.50 -2.69
C CYS A 71 2.62 -7.61 -1.83
N SER A 72 2.12 -7.18 -0.67
CA SER A 72 2.90 -6.33 0.23
C SER A 72 2.51 -6.50 1.69
N ILE A 73 3.37 -5.97 2.56
CA ILE A 73 3.13 -5.82 4.00
C ILE A 73 3.48 -4.39 4.41
N PHE A 74 2.68 -3.80 5.29
CA PHE A 74 3.02 -2.57 5.99
C PHE A 74 3.42 -2.91 7.44
N PHE A 75 4.58 -2.42 7.85
CA PHE A 75 5.04 -2.45 9.25
C PHE A 75 5.30 -0.99 9.69
N GLU A 76 6.53 -0.51 9.57
CA GLU A 76 6.84 0.94 9.63
C GLU A 76 6.85 1.58 8.24
N LYS A 77 7.15 0.76 7.24
CA LYS A 77 7.17 1.09 5.82
C LYS A 77 6.58 -0.08 5.04
N ARG A 78 6.19 0.15 3.79
CA ARG A 78 5.67 -0.92 2.94
C ARG A 78 6.78 -1.66 2.22
N TYR A 79 6.75 -2.97 2.32
CA TYR A 79 7.65 -3.87 1.62
C TYR A 79 6.84 -4.67 0.60
N CYS A 80 7.34 -4.81 -0.64
CA CYS A 80 6.80 -5.83 -1.52
C CYS A 80 7.10 -7.21 -0.94
N ARG A 81 6.30 -8.23 -1.33
CA ARG A 81 6.47 -9.61 -0.87
C ARG A 81 7.93 -10.08 -0.98
N ASP A 82 8.55 -9.87 -2.13
CA ASP A 82 9.89 -10.38 -2.40
C ASP A 82 10.96 -9.67 -1.54
N CYS A 83 10.83 -8.36 -1.31
CA CYS A 83 11.72 -7.62 -0.40
C CYS A 83 11.46 -8.01 1.07
N ALA A 84 10.21 -8.18 1.48
CA ALA A 84 9.88 -8.63 2.83
C ALA A 84 10.50 -10.01 3.14
N GLN A 85 10.48 -10.93 2.17
CA GLN A 85 11.12 -12.25 2.30
C GLN A 85 12.65 -12.15 2.36
N LYS A 86 13.27 -11.30 1.55
CA LYS A 86 14.75 -11.11 1.56
C LYS A 86 15.26 -10.48 2.86
N HIS A 87 14.47 -9.60 3.46
CA HIS A 87 14.79 -8.89 4.70
C HIS A 87 14.06 -9.49 5.91
N MET A 88 13.66 -10.76 5.85
CA MET A 88 12.80 -11.38 6.87
C MET A 88 13.40 -11.26 8.28
N GLU A 89 14.72 -11.37 8.43
CA GLU A 89 15.40 -11.31 9.73
C GLU A 89 15.40 -9.93 10.40
N GLU A 90 15.06 -8.86 9.67
CA GLU A 90 14.91 -7.51 10.22
C GLU A 90 13.55 -7.30 10.91
N PHE A 91 12.60 -8.22 10.71
CA PHE A 91 11.27 -8.12 11.31
C PHE A 91 11.18 -8.82 12.67
N PRO A 92 10.32 -8.32 13.59
CA PRO A 92 9.99 -9.03 14.82
C PRO A 92 9.46 -10.45 14.55
N VAL A 93 9.62 -11.35 15.54
CA VAL A 93 9.21 -12.77 15.44
C VAL A 93 7.80 -12.93 14.87
N ASP A 94 6.82 -12.23 15.44
CA ASP A 94 5.40 -12.36 15.06
C ASP A 94 5.15 -11.98 13.59
N VAL A 95 5.84 -10.94 13.10
CA VAL A 95 5.74 -10.51 11.69
C VAL A 95 6.38 -11.54 10.76
N ARG A 96 7.50 -12.15 11.17
CA ARG A 96 8.15 -13.23 10.41
C ARG A 96 7.24 -14.45 10.28
N GLU A 97 6.57 -14.84 11.35
CA GLU A 97 5.63 -15.97 11.34
C GLU A 97 4.45 -15.72 10.38
N GLU A 98 3.90 -14.50 10.41
CA GLU A 98 2.82 -14.12 9.50
C GLU A 98 3.28 -14.11 8.04
N LEU A 99 4.48 -13.58 7.75
CA LEU A 99 5.06 -13.61 6.41
C LEU A 99 5.29 -15.04 5.91
N ARG A 100 5.69 -15.97 6.78
CA ARG A 100 5.84 -17.39 6.46
C ARG A 100 4.49 -18.04 6.16
N ARG A 101 3.45 -17.74 6.96
CA ARG A 101 2.08 -18.25 6.73
C ARG A 101 1.51 -17.81 5.38
N ARG A 102 1.79 -16.57 4.96
CA ARG A 102 1.32 -16.01 3.67
C ARG A 102 2.09 -16.50 2.45
N ALA A 103 3.24 -17.13 2.64
CA ALA A 103 4.06 -17.69 1.57
C ALA A 103 3.67 -19.13 1.19
N GLN A 104 2.78 -19.76 1.96
CA GLN A 104 2.18 -21.07 1.72
C GLN A 104 0.89 -20.93 0.92
#